data_AF-A0A402B2U2-F1
#
_entry.id   AF-A0A402B2U2-F1
#
_cell.length_a   1.000
_cell.length_b   1.000
_cell.length_c   1.000
_cell.angle_alpha   90.00
_cell.angle_beta   90.00
_cell.angle_gamma   90.00
#
_symmetry.space_group_name_H-M   'P 1'
#
loop_
_entity.id
_entity.type
_entity.pdbx_description
1 polymer ?
#
loop_
_entity_poly.entity_id
_entity_poly.type
_entity_poly.pdbx_seq_one_letter_code
_entity_poly.pdbx_strand_id
1 'polypeptide(L)'
;MSGSRGCATNSILFLIIVFLPVIGHIIETVFILEDDHSSLGKILWLLIIWCLPFIGPFLYLIFGQRPVNRSRVMFGQASYAPDDYQNNPYQR
;
A
#
# COMPACT_ATOMS: atom_id res chain seq x y z
N MET A 1 -39.80 21.94 5.32
CA MET A 1 -38.80 21.68 4.26
C MET A 1 -37.78 20.67 4.79
N SER A 2 -38.05 19.36 4.64
CA SER A 2 -37.25 18.25 5.21
C SER A 2 -36.77 17.25 4.12
N GLY A 3 -36.73 17.68 2.85
CA GLY A 3 -36.39 16.80 1.71
C GLY A 3 -34.95 16.92 1.20
N SER A 4 -34.20 17.98 1.56
CA SER A 4 -32.87 18.24 0.99
C SER A 4 -31.73 17.51 1.69
N ARG A 5 -31.85 17.24 3.00
CA ARG A 5 -30.79 16.60 3.80
C ARG A 5 -30.56 15.13 3.43
N GLY A 6 -31.63 14.37 3.19
CA GLY A 6 -31.52 12.97 2.75
C GLY A 6 -30.90 12.82 1.36
N CYS A 7 -31.21 13.73 0.44
CA CYS A 7 -30.67 13.73 -0.92
C CYS A 7 -29.15 14.00 -0.93
N ALA A 8 -28.70 15.01 -0.18
CA ALA A 8 -27.28 15.32 -0.07
C ALA A 8 -26.50 14.16 0.58
N THR A 9 -26.99 13.60 1.69
CA THR A 9 -26.32 12.48 2.37
C THR A 9 -26.25 11.23 1.49
N ASN A 10 -27.33 10.88 0.79
CA ASN A 10 -27.33 9.72 -0.13
C ASN A 10 -26.38 9.93 -1.31
N SER A 11 -26.32 11.15 -1.84
CA SER A 11 -25.39 11.49 -2.93
C SER A 11 -23.94 11.40 -2.46
N ILE A 12 -23.63 11.88 -1.26
CA ILE A 12 -22.29 11.79 -0.67
C ILE A 12 -21.93 10.32 -0.40
N LEU A 13 -22.83 9.53 0.18
CA LEU A 13 -22.61 8.11 0.42
C LEU A 13 -22.37 7.35 -0.88
N PHE A 14 -23.15 7.65 -1.93
CA PHE A 14 -22.94 7.08 -3.26
C PHE A 14 -21.56 7.42 -3.82
N LEU A 15 -21.15 8.70 -3.73
CA LEU A 15 -19.81 9.11 -4.16
C LEU A 15 -18.71 8.36 -3.39
N ILE A 16 -18.84 8.23 -2.07
CA ILE A 16 -17.84 7.52 -1.26
C ILE A 16 -17.79 6.04 -1.65
N ILE A 17 -18.94 5.37 -1.74
CA ILE A 17 -19.01 3.94 -2.05
C ILE A 17 -18.49 3.63 -3.45
N VAL A 18 -18.64 4.53 -4.42
CA VAL A 18 -18.18 4.32 -5.78
C VAL A 18 -16.73 4.76 -5.98
N PHE A 19 -16.36 5.97 -5.52
CA PHE A 19 -15.04 6.54 -5.80
C PHE A 19 -13.96 6.00 -4.88
N LEU A 20 -14.26 5.67 -3.62
CA LEU A 20 -13.25 5.20 -2.67
C LEU A 20 -12.64 3.85 -3.08
N PRO A 21 -13.42 2.85 -3.55
CA PRO A 21 -12.85 1.63 -4.12
C PRO A 21 -12.06 1.88 -5.40
N VAL A 22 -12.53 2.79 -6.27
CA VAL A 22 -11.82 3.13 -7.53
C VAL A 22 -10.46 3.74 -7.24
N ILE A 23 -10.38 4.67 -6.29
CA ILE A 23 -9.10 5.28 -5.87
C ILE A 23 -8.20 4.22 -5.23
N GLY A 24 -8.75 3.37 -4.35
CA GLY A 24 -8.02 2.26 -3.73
C GLY A 24 -7.39 1.34 -4.77
N HIS A 25 -8.15 0.98 -5.80
CA HIS A 25 -7.63 0.17 -6.91
C HIS A 25 -6.50 0.82 -7.67
N ILE A 26 -6.60 2.11 -8.00
CA ILE A 26 -5.53 2.82 -8.71
C ILE A 26 -4.24 2.79 -7.89
N ILE A 27 -4.33 3.10 -6.60
CA ILE A 27 -3.17 3.12 -5.68
C ILE A 27 -2.54 1.73 -5.58
N GLU A 28 -3.34 0.68 -5.41
CA GLU A 28 -2.83 -0.70 -5.32
C GLU A 28 -2.19 -1.18 -6.61
N THR A 29 -2.77 -0.81 -7.76
CA THR A 29 -2.20 -1.14 -9.07
C THR A 29 -0.80 -0.51 -9.19
N VAL A 30 -0.64 0.75 -8.79
CA VAL A 30 0.67 1.43 -8.78
C VAL A 30 1.61 0.76 -7.78
N PHE A 31 1.14 0.43 -6.58
CA PHE A 31 1.95 -0.26 -5.57
C PHE A 31 2.48 -1.60 -6.07
N ILE A 32 1.64 -2.44 -6.68
CA ILE A 32 2.06 -3.74 -7.25
C ILE A 32 3.10 -3.55 -8.36
N LEU A 33 2.93 -2.52 -9.19
CA LEU A 33 3.86 -2.24 -10.28
C LEU A 33 5.23 -1.79 -9.76
N GLU A 34 5.27 -0.99 -8.69
CA GLU A 34 6.50 -0.56 -8.02
C GLU A 34 7.15 -1.66 -7.17
N ASP A 35 6.37 -2.63 -6.70
CA ASP A 35 6.87 -3.69 -5.81
C ASP A 35 7.93 -4.57 -6.51
N ASP A 36 8.92 -5.08 -5.76
CA ASP A 36 10.00 -5.94 -6.28
C ASP A 36 9.52 -7.41 -6.39
N HIS A 37 8.34 -7.59 -6.98
CA HIS A 37 7.80 -8.90 -7.31
C HIS A 37 8.31 -9.39 -8.66
N SER A 38 8.44 -10.72 -8.78
CA SER A 38 8.57 -11.34 -10.10
C SER A 38 7.35 -10.96 -10.96
N SER A 39 7.54 -10.84 -12.27
CA SER A 39 6.48 -10.40 -13.20
C SER A 39 5.20 -11.24 -13.06
N LEU A 40 5.36 -12.53 -12.78
CA LEU A 40 4.27 -13.48 -12.53
C LEU A 40 3.53 -13.19 -11.21
N GLY A 41 4.26 -12.81 -10.16
CA GLY A 41 3.66 -12.38 -8.88
C GLY A 41 2.86 -11.08 -9.00
N LYS A 42 3.34 -10.11 -9.79
CA LYS A 42 2.61 -8.88 -10.09
C LYS A 42 1.28 -9.16 -10.79
N ILE A 43 1.31 -10.01 -11.83
CA ILE A 43 0.12 -10.39 -12.59
C ILE A 43 -0.91 -11.10 -11.70
N LEU A 44 -0.48 -12.03 -10.85
CA LEU A 44 -1.36 -12.73 -9.91
C LEU A 44 -2.04 -11.76 -8.92
N TRP A 45 -1.27 -10.82 -8.36
CA TRP A 45 -1.81 -9.83 -7.43
C TRP A 45 -2.79 -8.88 -8.11
N LEU A 46 -2.48 -8.43 -9.32
CA LEU A 46 -3.41 -7.66 -10.14
C LEU A 46 -4.71 -8.43 -10.38
N LEU A 47 -4.63 -9.71 -10.74
CA LEU A 47 -5.81 -10.54 -10.98
C LEU A 47 -6.65 -10.68 -9.71
N ILE A 48 -6.03 -10.95 -8.55
CA ILE A 48 -6.73 -11.07 -7.26
C ILE A 48 -7.46 -9.78 -6.90
N ILE A 49 -6.79 -8.63 -7.02
CA ILE A 49 -7.39 -7.33 -6.68
C ILE A 49 -8.55 -6.99 -7.62
N TRP A 50 -8.39 -7.28 -8.91
CA TRP A 50 -9.46 -7.05 -9.90
C TRP A 50 -10.64 -8.01 -9.75
N CYS A 51 -10.41 -9.26 -9.33
CA CYS A 51 -11.50 -10.23 -9.10
C CYS A 51 -12.21 -10.01 -7.76
N LEU A 52 -11.54 -9.43 -6.76
CA LEU A 52 -12.06 -9.23 -5.42
C LEU A 52 -11.91 -7.75 -5.01
N PRO A 53 -12.71 -6.83 -5.56
CA PRO A 53 -12.48 -5.39 -5.43
C PRO A 53 -12.55 -4.87 -3.99
N PHE A 54 -13.27 -5.56 -3.10
CA PHE A 54 -13.40 -5.18 -1.70
C PHE A 54 -12.42 -5.91 -0.77
N ILE A 55 -12.00 -7.13 -1.12
CA ILE A 55 -11.21 -8.00 -0.24
C ILE A 55 -9.75 -8.09 -0.70
N GLY A 56 -9.53 -8.08 -2.02
CA GLY A 56 -8.22 -8.06 -2.67
C GLY A 56 -7.30 -6.96 -2.16
N PRO A 57 -7.77 -5.71 -2.00
CA PRO A 57 -7.06 -4.66 -1.28
C PRO A 57 -6.43 -5.07 0.04
N PHE A 58 -7.25 -5.60 0.95
CA PHE A 58 -6.82 -6.00 2.28
C PHE A 58 -5.87 -7.20 2.22
N LEU A 59 -6.14 -8.15 1.33
CA LEU A 59 -5.25 -9.28 1.08
C LEU A 59 -3.87 -8.81 0.62
N TYR A 60 -3.80 -7.84 -0.29
CA TYR A 60 -2.54 -7.29 -0.80
C TYR A 60 -1.76 -6.58 0.30
N LEU A 61 -2.43 -5.78 1.12
CA LEU A 61 -1.77 -5.10 2.24
C LEU A 61 -1.24 -6.07 3.30
N ILE A 62 -1.93 -7.19 3.57
CA ILE A 62 -1.53 -8.15 4.62
C ILE A 62 -0.48 -9.14 4.11
N PHE A 63 -0.65 -9.69 2.90
CA PHE A 63 0.14 -10.80 2.39
C PHE A 63 0.95 -10.46 1.14
N GLY A 64 0.55 -9.43 0.41
CA GLY A 64 1.16 -9.01 -0.85
C GLY A 64 2.32 -8.06 -0.69
N GLN A 65 2.41 -7.34 0.43
CA GLN A 65 3.56 -6.53 0.76
C GLN A 65 4.77 -7.44 1.02
N ARG A 66 5.57 -7.70 -0.02
CA ARG A 66 6.92 -8.21 0.23
C ARG A 66 7.68 -7.09 0.93
N PRO A 67 8.51 -7.41 1.94
CA PRO A 67 9.45 -6.44 2.48
C PRO A 67 10.49 -6.14 1.40
N VAL A 68 10.12 -5.25 0.48
CA VAL A 68 11.08 -4.42 -0.23
C VAL A 68 11.89 -3.75 0.87
N ASN A 69 13.15 -3.50 0.60
CA ASN A 69 14.09 -2.76 1.43
C ASN A 69 13.63 -1.30 1.74
N ARG A 70 12.33 -1.02 1.81
CA ARG A 70 11.74 0.17 2.41
C ARG A 70 12.11 0.14 3.87
N SER A 71 13.06 1.00 4.22
CA SER A 71 13.35 1.40 5.59
C SER A 71 12.03 1.49 6.34
N ARG A 72 11.79 0.56 7.28
CA ARG A 72 10.64 0.67 8.18
C ARG A 72 10.72 2.07 8.76
N VAL A 73 9.69 2.88 8.56
CA VAL A 73 9.64 4.24 9.11
C VAL A 73 9.52 4.09 10.62
N MET A 74 10.66 3.88 11.28
CA MET A 74 10.74 3.75 12.72
C MET A 74 10.74 5.16 13.29
N PHE A 75 9.55 5.65 13.61
CA PHE A 75 9.41 6.89 14.35
C PHE A 75 10.06 6.72 15.73
N GLY A 76 11.17 7.43 15.96
CA GLY A 76 11.90 7.43 17.23
C GLY A 76 13.23 6.68 17.24
N GLN A 77 13.72 6.14 16.12
CA GLN A 77 15.10 5.64 16.07
C GLN A 77 16.09 6.77 15.78
N ALA A 78 17.02 6.97 16.72
CA ALA A 78 18.16 7.85 16.53
C ALA A 78 19.01 7.33 15.35
N SER A 79 19.40 8.24 14.44
CA SER A 79 20.36 7.98 13.36
C SER A 79 21.73 7.60 13.94
N TYR A 80 21.88 6.38 14.43
CA TYR A 80 23.17 5.74 14.55
C TYR A 80 23.19 4.66 13.50
N ALA A 81 23.70 5.00 12.32
CA ALA A 81 24.17 4.02 11.37
C ALA A 81 25.24 3.17 12.08
N PRO A 82 25.04 1.86 12.27
CA PRO A 82 26.15 0.97 12.47
C PRO A 82 26.82 0.75 11.11
N ASP A 83 28.13 0.48 11.12
CA ASP A 83 28.92 -0.03 9.99
C ASP A 83 29.80 1.00 9.27
N ASP A 84 30.72 1.62 10.02
CA ASP A 84 31.95 2.22 9.46
C ASP A 84 33.23 1.81 10.23
N TYR A 85 33.23 0.69 10.96
CA TYR A 85 34.43 0.18 11.67
C TYR A 85 35.05 -1.08 11.05
N GLN A 86 34.54 -1.60 9.93
CA GLN A 86 35.06 -2.84 9.34
C GLN A 86 36.23 -2.62 8.34
N ASN A 87 36.98 -1.52 8.47
CA ASN A 87 38.12 -1.27 7.58
C ASN A 87 39.26 -0.46 8.23
N ASN A 88 39.66 -0.82 9.45
CA ASN A 88 40.79 -0.18 10.13
C ASN A 88 41.99 -1.14 10.24
N PRO A 89 42.94 -1.12 9.27
CA PRO A 89 44.09 -2.05 9.22
C PRO A 89 45.20 -1.78 10.27
N TYR A 90 44.95 -0.95 11.29
CA TYR A 90 45.96 -0.51 12.27
C TYR A 90 45.82 -1.11 13.67
N GLN A 91 44.93 -2.09 13.90
CA GLN A 91 44.93 -2.87 15.15
C GLN A 91 45.77 -4.14 14.98
N ARG A 92 47.08 -4.03 15.19
CA ARG A 92 47.99 -5.12 15.56
C ARG A 92 48.68 -4.77 16.87
#